data_AF-A0A525CZQ6-F1
#
_entry.id   AF-A0A525CZQ6-F1
#
_cell.length_a   1.000
_cell.length_b   1.000
_cell.length_c   1.000
_cell.angle_alpha   90.00
_cell.angle_beta   90.00
_cell.angle_gamma   90.00
#
_symmetry.space_group_name_H-M   'P 1'
#
loop_
_entity.id
_entity.type
_entity.pdbx_description
1 polymer ?
#
loop_
_entity_poly.entity_id
_entity_poly.type
_entity_poly.pdbx_seq_one_letter_code
_entity_poly.pdbx_strand_id
1 'polypeptide(L)' 'VIFFLVQRTDAGVFSPAWTIDPEYSKALAQCVDAGVEIITRDVDITLDRICIANPVDVDLFQNRTH' A
#
# COMPACT_ATOMS: atom_id res chain seq x y z
N VAL A 1 13.39 1.85 -3.39
CA VAL A 1 11.95 1.93 -3.71
C VAL A 1 11.30 0.58 -3.46
N ILE A 2 10.09 0.57 -2.90
CA ILE A 2 9.22 -0.62 -2.80
C ILE A 2 7.94 -0.31 -3.56
N PHE A 3 7.52 -1.20 -4.46
CA PHE A 3 6.32 -1.05 -5.27
C PHE A 3 5.24 -2.03 -4.84
N PHE A 4 4.09 -1.51 -4.42
CA PHE A 4 2.91 -2.30 -4.09
C PHE A 4 1.85 -2.13 -5.18
N LEU A 5 1.57 -3.21 -5.90
CA LEU A 5 0.47 -3.28 -6.86
C LEU A 5 -0.77 -3.86 -6.17
N VAL A 6 -1.74 -3.00 -5.88
CA VAL A 6 -3.01 -3.39 -5.27
C VAL A 6 -3.91 -3.95 -6.37
N GLN A 7 -4.11 -5.27 -6.37
CA GLN A 7 -4.94 -5.95 -7.36
C GLN A 7 -6.44 -5.92 -7.01
N ARG A 8 -6.93 -4.75 -6.63
CA ARG A 8 -8.35 -4.47 -6.33
C ARG A 8 -8.70 -3.09 -6.88
N THR A 9 -9.93 -2.96 -7.39
CA THR A 9 -10.42 -1.72 -8.00
C THR A 9 -11.11 -0.78 -6.99
N ASP A 10 -11.24 -1.19 -5.74
CA ASP A 10 -12.01 -0.51 -4.69
C ASP A 10 -11.13 0.00 -3.52
N ALA A 11 -9.80 -0.06 -3.67
CA ALA A 11 -8.88 0.31 -2.61
C ALA A 11 -8.63 1.83 -2.57
N GLY A 12 -8.99 2.47 -1.47
CA GLY A 12 -8.69 3.90 -1.23
C GLY A 12 -7.37 4.15 -0.51
N VAL A 13 -6.92 3.21 0.34
CA VAL A 13 -5.72 3.35 1.16
C VAL A 13 -4.96 2.02 1.23
N PHE A 14 -3.64 2.08 1.13
CA PHE A 14 -2.72 1.01 1.46
C PHE A 14 -2.15 1.24 2.85
N SER A 15 -2.27 0.22 3.70
CA SER A 15 -1.66 0.18 5.03
C SER A 15 -1.04 -1.19 5.26
N PRO A 16 0.11 -1.28 5.95
CA PRO A 16 0.60 -2.55 6.43
C PRO A 16 -0.40 -3.15 7.44
N ALA A 17 -0.52 -4.48 7.44
CA ALA A 17 -1.48 -5.21 8.26
C ALA A 17 -0.94 -5.44 9.68
N TRP A 18 -0.88 -4.38 10.50
CA TRP A 18 -0.32 -4.39 11.86
C TRP A 18 -0.83 -5.50 12.77
N THR A 19 -2.09 -5.92 12.63
CA THR A 19 -2.70 -6.98 13.44
C THR A 19 -2.31 -8.39 13.00
N ILE A 20 -1.96 -8.57 11.72
CA ILE A 20 -1.59 -9.86 11.13
C ILE A 20 -0.08 -10.06 11.23
N ASP A 21 0.69 -9.02 10.89
CA ASP A 21 2.15 -9.05 10.91
C ASP A 21 2.73 -7.72 11.42
N PRO A 22 2.88 -7.57 12.75
CA PRO A 22 3.46 -6.37 13.33
C PRO A 22 4.96 -6.23 13.04
N GLU A 23 5.69 -7.32 12.81
CA GLU A 23 7.14 -7.28 12.54
C GLU A 23 7.41 -6.70 11.15
N TYR A 24 6.69 -7.18 10.13
CA TYR A 24 6.76 -6.61 8.78
C TYR A 24 6.33 -5.14 8.77
N SER A 25 5.28 -4.81 9.53
CA SER A 25 4.76 -3.44 9.60
C SER A 25 5.80 -2.46 10.19
N LYS A 26 6.50 -2.85 11.26
CA LYS A 26 7.62 -2.08 11.82
C LYS A 26 8.76 -1.93 10.82
N ALA A 27 9.15 -3.03 10.18
CA ALA A 27 10.26 -3.03 9.23
C ALA A 27 9.97 -2.10 8.04
N LEU A 28 8.74 -2.13 7.51
CA LEU A 28 8.32 -1.24 6.43
C LEU A 28 8.39 0.23 6.85
N ALA A 29 7.90 0.58 8.04
CA ALA A 29 8.00 1.92 8.58
C ALA A 29 9.46 2.39 8.73
N GLN A 30 10.35 1.51 9.23
CA GLN A 30 11.78 1.80 9.35
C GLN A 30 12.45 1.99 7.99
N CYS A 31 12.08 1.20 6.97
CA CYS A 31 12.59 1.40 5.61
C CYS A 31 12.22 2.79 5.07
N VAL A 32 10.98 3.23 5.27
CA VAL A 32 10.53 4.55 4.83
C VAL A 32 11.29 5.66 5.54
N ASP A 33 11.47 5.55 6.85
CA ASP A 33 12.27 6.50 7.65
C ASP A 33 13.74 6.56 7.18
N ALA A 34 14.29 5.42 6.75
CA ALA A 34 15.62 5.32 6.15
C ALA A 34 15.70 5.84 4.69
N GLY A 35 14.61 6.41 4.15
CA GLY A 35 14.55 7.02 2.82
C GLY A 35 14.12 6.08 1.69
N VAL A 36 13.58 4.90 2.01
CA VAL A 36 12.99 4.02 0.99
C VAL A 36 11.63 4.57 0.56
N GLU A 37 11.53 5.02 -0.69
CA GLU A 37 10.26 5.44 -1.29
C GLU A 37 9.29 4.26 -1.45
N ILE A 38 8.02 4.48 -1.08
CA ILE A 38 6.90 3.59 -1.38
C ILE A 38 6.12 4.14 -2.56
N ILE A 39 5.89 3.28 -3.56
CA ILE A 39 5.01 3.56 -4.68
C ILE A 39 3.86 2.55 -4.63
N THR A 40 2.64 3.06 -4.59
CA THR A 40 1.41 2.29 -4.63
C THR A 40 0.64 2.58 -5.91
N ARG A 41 0.06 1.53 -6.51
CA ARG A 41 -0.89 1.67 -7.61
C ARG A 41 -2.04 0.68 -7.44
N ASP A 42 -3.25 1.09 -7.80
CA ASP A 42 -4.36 0.19 -8.04
C ASP A 42 -4.31 -0.35 -9.49
N VAL A 43 -5.36 -1.09 -9.85
CA VAL A 43 -5.55 -1.65 -11.19
C VAL A 43 -6.90 -1.28 -11.75
N ASP A 44 -6.95 -1.08 -13.07
CA ASP A 44 -8.17 -1.19 -13.87
C ASP A 44 -8.29 -2.64 -14.35
N ILE A 45 -9.40 -3.30 -14.01
CA ILE A 45 -9.67 -4.69 -14.41
C ILE A 45 -10.92 -4.70 -15.27
N THR A 46 -10.77 -5.28 -16.46
CA THR A 46 -11.87 -5.59 -17.38
C THR A 46 -11.79 -7.07 -17.76
N LEU A 47 -12.78 -7.59 -18.50
CA LEU A 47 -12.74 -8.97 -18.98
C LEU A 47 -11.59 -9.24 -19.97
N ASP A 48 -11.10 -8.21 -20.65
CA ASP A 48 -10.11 -8.35 -21.71
C ASP A 48 -8.67 -8.01 -21.25
N ARG A 49 -8.52 -7.24 -20.16
CA ARG A 49 -7.22 -6.73 -19.71
C ARG A 49 -7.19 -6.37 -18.23
N ILE A 50 -5.98 -6.36 -17.69
CA ILE A 50 -5.62 -5.77 -16.41
C ILE A 50 -4.53 -4.73 -16.66
N CYS A 51 -4.70 -3.51 -16.15
CA CYS A 51 -3.74 -2.42 -16.31
C CYS A 51 -3.43 -1.77 -14.95
N ILE A 52 -2.19 -1.29 -14.78
CA ILE A 52 -1.84 -0.41 -13.67
C ILE A 52 -2.58 0.92 -13.88
N ALA A 53 -3.22 1.43 -12.82
CA ALA A 53 -4.01 2.65 -12.92
C ALA A 53 -3.50 3.74 -11.96
N ASN A 54 -4.29 4.10 -10.96
CA ASN A 54 -4.12 5.29 -10.12
C ASN A 54 -3.19 5.03 -8.93
N PRO A 55 -2.54 6.08 -8.40
CA PRO A 55 -1.94 6.03 -7.07
C PRO A 55 -2.98 5.69 -5.99
N VAL A 56 -2.55 4.98 -4.95
CA VAL A 56 -3.38 4.70 -3.76
C VAL A 56 -2.75 5.38 -2.56
N ASP A 57 -3.53 6.04 -1.72
CA ASP A 57 -2.99 6.72 -0.54
C ASP A 57 -2.27 5.73 0.39
N VAL A 58 -1.21 6.19 1.06
CA VAL A 58 -0.41 5.34 1.97
C VAL A 58 -0.62 5.82 3.40
N ASP A 59 -1.06 4.92 4.27
CA ASP A 59 -1.09 5.12 5.73
C ASP A 59 -0.26 4.02 6.41
N LEU A 60 0.91 4.38 6.94
CA LEU A 60 1.81 3.42 7.57
C LEU A 60 1.43 3.07 9.01
N PHE A 61 0.58 3.86 9.66
CA PHE A 61 0.34 3.75 11.10
C PHE A 61 -1.14 3.56 11.46
N GLN A 62 -2.02 3.44 10.47
CA GLN A 62 -3.48 3.42 10.63
C GLN A 62 -3.90 4.53 11.57
N ASN A 63 -3.98 5.76 11.06
CA ASN A 63 -4.30 6.95 11.84
C ASN A 63 -5.43 6.65 12.83
N ARG A 64 -5.09 6.73 14.13
CA ARG A 64 -6.02 6.66 15.26
C ARG A 64 -7.00 7.83 15.16
N THR A 65 -8.04 7.67 14.37
CA THR A 65 -9.21 8.54 14.46
C THR A 65 -10.04 8.02 15.64
N HIS A 66 -9.84 8.64 16.80
CA HIS A 66 -10.78 8.59 17.92
C HIS A 66 -12.03 9.42 17.60
#